data_AF-A0A2M9M4E6-F1
#
_entry.id   AF-A0A2M9M4E6-F1
#
_cell.length_a   1.000
_cell.length_b   1.000
_cell.length_c   1.000
_cell.angle_alpha   90.00
_cell.angle_beta   90.00
_cell.angle_gamma   90.00
#
_symmetry.space_group_name_H-M   'P 1'
#
loop_
_entity.id
_entity.type
_entity.pdbx_description
1 polymer ?
#
loop_
_entity_poly.entity_id
_entity_poly.type
_entity_poly.pdbx_seq_one_letter_code
_entity_poly.pdbx_strand_id
1 'polypeptide(L)' 'MTTPHLAVCASARGRTRHLPTRVYPPTPDRAPTTDPRPAALPPERRAPRLAAAEPQGSHRFDIRLQGPAETVFLEFA' A
#
# COMPACT_ATOMS: atom_id res chain seq x y z
N MET A 1 -1.00 -4.27 -17.38
CA MET A 1 -0.46 -2.90 -17.18
C MET A 1 -0.31 -2.65 -15.69
N THR A 2 0.76 -1.98 -15.23
CA THR A 2 0.92 -1.66 -13.80
C THR A 2 0.02 -0.47 -13.44
N THR A 3 -0.66 -0.51 -12.30
CA THR A 3 -1.41 0.64 -11.80
C THR A 3 -0.43 1.67 -11.24
N PRO A 4 -0.66 2.99 -11.41
CA PRO A 4 0.15 4.02 -10.79
C PRO A 4 0.28 3.79 -9.27
N HIS A 5 1.49 3.83 -8.75
CA HIS A 5 1.77 3.61 -7.34
C HIS A 5 3.05 4.30 -6.92
N LEU A 6 3.18 4.54 -5.62
CA LEU A 6 4.42 4.96 -4.98
C LEU A 6 5.09 3.73 -4.36
N ALA A 7 6.39 3.55 -4.61
CA ALA A 7 7.21 2.59 -3.88
C ALA A 7 7.69 3.25 -2.58
N VAL A 8 7.40 2.61 -1.44
CA VAL A 8 7.73 3.14 -0.12
C VAL A 8 8.55 2.10 0.63
N CYS A 9 9.60 2.55 1.33
CA CYS A 9 10.42 1.69 2.17
C CYS A 9 10.45 2.25 3.59
N ALA A 10 9.84 1.53 4.54
CA ALA A 10 9.85 1.93 5.94
C ALA A 10 11.06 1.32 6.67
N SER A 11 11.72 2.14 7.49
CA SER A 11 12.82 1.72 8.38
C SER A 11 12.55 2.25 9.79
N ALA A 12 12.76 1.41 10.80
CA ALA A 12 12.52 1.76 12.19
C ALA A 12 13.46 1.00 13.13
N ARG A 13 13.80 1.60 14.28
CA ARG A 13 14.56 0.92 15.33
C ARG A 13 13.84 -0.36 15.75
N GLY A 14 14.56 -1.48 15.81
CA GLY A 14 14.00 -2.80 16.14
C GLY A 14 13.50 -3.62 14.93
N ARG A 15 13.58 -3.08 13.70
CA ARG A 15 13.36 -3.84 12.45
C ARG A 15 14.68 -3.89 11.67
N THR A 16 15.32 -5.06 11.66
CA THR A 16 16.63 -5.27 11.02
C THR A 16 16.55 -5.32 9.49
N ARG A 17 15.35 -5.56 8.94
CA ARG A 17 15.10 -5.55 7.50
C ARG A 17 14.22 -4.37 7.12
N HIS A 18 14.53 -3.78 5.98
CA HIS A 18 13.67 -2.81 5.32
C HIS A 18 12.29 -3.41 5.03
N LEU A 19 11.25 -2.60 5.20
CA LEU A 19 9.87 -3.01 5.00
C LEU A 19 9.33 -2.30 3.75
N PRO A 20 9.57 -2.85 2.55
CA PRO A 20 9.06 -2.22 1.34
C PRO A 20 7.57 -2.50 1.18
N THR A 21 6.84 -1.49 0.72
CA THR A 21 5.42 -1.59 0.37
C THR A 21 5.14 -0.70 -0.84
N ARG A 22 3.91 -0.78 -1.35
CA ARG A 22 3.44 0.15 -2.39
C ARG A 22 2.11 0.75 -1.99
N VAL A 23 2.01 2.06 -2.22
CA VAL A 23 0.85 2.89 -1.94
C VAL A 23 0.16 3.23 -3.25
N TYR A 24 -1.15 3.03 -3.29
CA TYR A 24 -1.98 3.36 -4.45
C TYR A 24 -2.82 4.60 -4.13
N PRO A 25 -2.79 5.63 -4.98
CA PRO A 25 -3.70 6.75 -4.85
C PRO A 25 -5.15 6.28 -5.10
N PRO A 26 -6.16 6.97 -4.54
CA PRO A 26 -7.55 6.71 -4.79
C PRO A 26 -7.90 7.18 -6.21
N THR A 27 -7.81 6.29 -7.21
CA THR A 27 -8.22 6.60 -8.58
C THR A 27 -9.70 6.33 -8.79
N PRO A 28 -10.50 7.30 -9.28
CA PRO A 28 -11.92 7.10 -9.56
C PRO A 28 -12.19 6.14 -10.74
N ASP A 29 -11.29 6.08 -11.73
CA ASP A 29 -11.50 5.35 -13.00
C ASP A 29 -10.69 4.05 -13.16
N ARG A 30 -9.83 3.72 -12.19
CA ARG A 30 -9.02 2.49 -12.23
C ARG A 30 -9.02 1.85 -10.86
N ALA A 31 -9.86 0.85 -10.71
CA ALA A 31 -9.73 -0.07 -9.59
C ALA A 31 -8.32 -0.70 -9.64
N PRO A 32 -7.60 -0.81 -8.51
CA PRO A 32 -6.31 -1.50 -8.46
C PRO A 32 -6.39 -2.95 -8.95
N THR A 33 -7.60 -3.50 -9.06
CA THR A 33 -7.92 -4.89 -9.42
C THR A 33 -7.45 -5.33 -10.81
N THR A 34 -7.07 -4.40 -11.70
CA THR A 34 -6.45 -4.76 -12.99
C THR A 34 -4.93 -4.97 -12.91
N ASP A 35 -4.29 -4.59 -11.80
CA ASP A 35 -2.88 -4.91 -11.54
C ASP A 35 -2.81 -6.27 -10.80
N PRO A 36 -2.05 -7.24 -11.32
CA PRO A 36 -1.94 -8.57 -10.70
C PRO A 36 -1.38 -8.53 -9.27
N ARG A 37 -0.61 -7.49 -8.91
CA ARG A 37 0.03 -7.39 -7.58
C ARG A 37 -0.95 -7.13 -6.42
N PRO A 38 -1.85 -6.13 -6.48
CA PRO A 38 -2.92 -6.00 -5.49
C PRO A 38 -4.00 -7.07 -5.65
N ALA A 39 -4.24 -7.59 -6.87
CA ALA A 39 -5.21 -8.66 -7.09
C ALA A 39 -4.84 -9.99 -6.42
N ALA A 40 -3.55 -10.28 -6.23
CA ALA A 40 -3.07 -11.48 -5.53
C ALA A 40 -3.43 -11.53 -4.03
N LEU A 41 -3.85 -10.41 -3.43
CA LEU A 41 -4.23 -10.36 -2.02
C LEU A 41 -5.74 -10.60 -1.84
N PRO A 42 -6.17 -11.22 -0.72
CA PRO A 42 -7.56 -11.20 -0.31
C PRO A 42 -8.11 -9.76 -0.21
N PRO A 43 -9.37 -9.50 -0.57
CA PRO A 43 -9.95 -8.15 -0.62
C PRO A 43 -9.71 -7.32 0.65
N GLU A 44 -9.85 -7.93 1.82
CA GLU A 44 -9.64 -7.34 3.13
C GLU A 44 -8.21 -6.86 3.37
N ARG A 45 -7.22 -7.45 2.69
CA ARG A 45 -5.80 -7.06 2.76
C ARG A 45 -5.40 -6.06 1.68
N ARG A 46 -6.30 -5.71 0.75
CA ARG A 46 -6.04 -4.69 -0.28
C ARG A 46 -6.26 -3.28 0.25
N ALA A 47 -7.25 -3.10 1.13
CA ALA A 47 -7.63 -1.81 1.69
C ALA A 47 -6.45 -1.07 2.38
N PRO A 48 -5.58 -1.73 3.18
CA PRO A 48 -4.44 -1.08 3.81
C PRO A 48 -3.36 -0.53 2.86
N ARG A 49 -3.50 -0.72 1.54
CA ARG A 49 -2.57 -0.20 0.52
C ARG A 49 -3.13 0.98 -0.28
N LEU A 50 -4.38 1.37 -0.03
CA LEU A 50 -5.02 2.52 -0.65
C LEU A 50 -4.78 3.75 0.22
N ALA A 51 -4.31 4.84 -0.39
CA ALA A 51 -4.29 6.14 0.27
C ALA A 51 -5.71 6.73 0.30
N ALA A 52 -6.05 7.38 1.41
CA ALA A 52 -7.26 8.19 1.51
C ALA A 52 -7.04 9.53 0.80
N ALA A 53 -8.04 10.02 0.07
CA ALA A 53 -8.03 11.39 -0.44
C ALA A 53 -8.27 12.35 0.73
N GLU A 54 -7.49 13.42 0.78
CA GLU A 54 -7.57 14.49 1.77
C GLU A 54 -7.79 15.84 1.04
N PRO A 55 -8.19 16.89 1.76
CA PRO A 55 -8.36 18.22 1.18
C PRO A 55 -7.10 18.74 0.46
N GLN A 56 -7.31 19.72 -0.44
CA GLN A 56 -6.24 20.35 -1.23
C GLN A 56 -5.41 19.39 -2.10
N GLY A 57 -6.01 18.27 -2.53
CA GLY A 57 -5.33 17.31 -3.41
C GLY A 57 -4.23 16.50 -2.71
N SER A 58 -4.26 16.45 -1.37
CA SER A 58 -3.34 15.64 -0.58
C SER A 58 -3.86 14.20 -0.42
N HIS A 59 -2.97 13.29 -0.05
CA HIS A 59 -3.29 11.89 0.17
C HIS A 59 -2.69 11.41 1.48
N ARG A 60 -3.50 10.74 2.29
CA ARG A 60 -3.06 10.14 3.56
C ARG A 60 -2.87 8.64 3.41
N PHE A 61 -1.72 8.16 3.87
CA PHE A 61 -1.43 6.73 3.94
C PHE A 61 -0.82 6.38 5.30
N ASP A 62 -1.55 5.60 6.09
CA ASP A 62 -1.09 5.16 7.40
C ASP A 62 -0.31 3.83 7.27
N ILE A 63 0.93 3.80 7.78
CA ILE A 63 1.72 2.57 7.89
C ILE A 63 1.50 1.95 9.27
N ARG A 64 0.88 0.76 9.30
CA ARG A 64 0.66 -0.05 10.52
C ARG A 64 1.64 -1.22 10.50
N LEU A 65 2.59 -1.22 11.43
CA LEU A 65 3.67 -2.23 11.48
C LEU A 65 3.24 -3.58 12.07
N GLN A 66 2.14 -3.62 12.82
CA GLN A 66 1.58 -4.82 13.43
C GLN A 66 0.13 -4.58 13.87
N GLY A 67 -0.66 -5.64 13.96
CA GLY A 67 -1.98 -5.64 14.60
C GLY A 67 -3.14 -5.53 13.59
N PRO A 68 -4.33 -5.09 14.03
CA PRO A 68 -5.47 -4.93 13.13
C PRO A 68 -5.15 -3.98 11.98
N ALA A 69 -5.50 -4.39 10.76
CA ALA A 69 -5.21 -3.66 9.51
C ALA A 69 -3.70 -3.41 9.25
N GLU A 70 -2.84 -4.33 9.67
CA GLU A 70 -1.39 -4.30 9.36
C GLU A 70 -1.14 -4.07 7.86
N THR A 71 -0.19 -3.17 7.57
CA THR A 71 0.21 -2.85 6.20
C THR A 71 0.85 -4.06 5.55
N VAL A 72 0.48 -4.33 4.30
CA VAL A 72 1.12 -5.40 3.53
C VAL A 72 2.50 -4.94 3.08
N PHE A 73 3.54 -5.62 3.55
CA PHE A 73 4.90 -5.48 3.05
C PHE A 73 5.20 -6.54 1.99
N LEU A 74 6.07 -6.18 1.06
CA LEU A 74 6.47 -7.02 -0.07
C LEU A 74 7.80 -7.69 0.23
N GLU A 75 7.97 -8.91 -0.26
CA GLU A 75 9.29 -9.53 -0.38
C GLU A 75 9.69 -9.51 -1.85
N PHE A 76 10.90 -9.03 -2.12
CA PHE A 76 11.54 -9.13 -3.42
C PHE A 76 12.65 -10.18 -3.27
N ALA A 77 12.45 -11.34 -3.88
CA ALA A 77 13.49 -12.34 -4.05
C ALA A 77 14.41 -11.95 -5.21
#